data_AF-K2DBW2-F1
#
_entry.id   AF-K2DBW2-F1
#
_cell.length_a   1.000
_cell.length_b   1.000
_cell.length_c   1.000
_cell.angle_alpha   90.00
_cell.angle_beta   90.00
_cell.angle_gamma   90.00
#
_symmetry.space_group_name_H-M   'P 1'
#
loop_
_entity.id
_entity.type
_entity.pdbx_description
1 polymer ?
#
loop_
_entity_poly.entity_id
_entity_poly.type
_entity_poly.pdbx_seq_one_letter_code
_entity_poly.pdbx_strand_id
1 'polypeptide(L)'
;MPRPFVRALLPVLVIVALLGNLPATDARTTLKDSDKLLSEIEAINLQLDYLKLKLSDSLKKTRKLESRIKSKRDEITQLQAQVEQLSERQNEIASQVESIEKESLSVQEQINLLLVRFRARLVQLHKIKQGTLIGSIFSARDLNSFLNRYQMVKYLLNSDKDLLQQMKTQNLRQRKLASEMQARQQQLESGKTELAEKSKKLDTENSALRAMLSTVLLEKKVYLEKEKTLAGARKQLESEISRVEATRNDPVL
;
A
#
# COMPACT_ATOMS: atom_id res chain seq x y z
N MET A 1 12.53 -24.19 -30.96
CA MET A 1 12.88 -23.12 -31.93
C MET A 1 12.17 -21.84 -31.51
N PRO A 2 12.70 -20.61 -31.69
CA PRO A 2 13.89 -20.22 -32.46
C PRO A 2 14.93 -19.34 -31.69
N ARG A 3 16.21 -19.49 -32.04
CA ARG A 3 17.19 -18.39 -32.21
C ARG A 3 17.10 -17.97 -33.71
N PRO A 4 17.78 -16.94 -34.25
CA PRO A 4 18.77 -16.01 -33.68
C PRO A 4 18.56 -14.52 -34.09
N PHE A 5 19.26 -13.58 -33.45
CA PHE A 5 19.60 -12.32 -34.11
C PHE A 5 21.10 -12.08 -34.04
N VAL A 6 21.62 -11.84 -35.23
CA VAL A 6 23.00 -11.69 -35.68
C VAL A 6 23.64 -10.47 -35.02
N ARG A 7 24.84 -10.64 -34.45
CA ARG A 7 25.80 -9.53 -34.28
C ARG A 7 27.03 -9.85 -35.12
N ALA A 8 27.06 -9.25 -36.30
CA ALA A 8 28.23 -9.16 -37.16
C ALA A 8 28.78 -7.73 -37.05
N LEU A 9 30.05 -7.61 -36.63
CA LEU A 9 31.03 -6.56 -36.95
C LEU A 9 32.29 -6.87 -36.13
N LEU A 10 33.08 -7.84 -36.58
CA LEU A 10 34.28 -7.73 -37.44
C LEU A 10 35.52 -7.17 -36.69
N PRO A 11 36.67 -7.85 -36.77
CA PRO A 11 37.82 -7.62 -35.88
C PRO A 11 38.77 -6.55 -36.45
N VAL A 12 39.33 -5.71 -35.59
CA VAL A 12 40.43 -4.81 -35.97
C VAL A 12 41.74 -5.59 -35.92
N LEU A 13 42.32 -5.74 -37.10
CA LEU A 13 43.54 -6.45 -37.44
C LEU A 13 44.75 -5.53 -37.20
N VAL A 14 45.70 -6.04 -36.39
CA VAL A 14 47.17 -6.02 -36.54
C VAL A 14 47.85 -4.75 -37.08
N ILE A 15 48.85 -4.23 -36.36
CA ILE A 15 50.25 -4.03 -36.79
C ILE A 15 51.08 -3.65 -35.55
N VAL A 16 51.93 -4.55 -35.07
CA VAL A 16 53.30 -4.20 -34.59
C VAL A 16 54.17 -5.41 -34.94
N ALA A 17 54.83 -5.30 -36.09
CA ALA A 17 55.92 -6.16 -36.50
C ALA A 17 57.23 -5.37 -36.36
N LEU A 18 58.25 -6.08 -35.87
CA LEU A 18 59.69 -5.79 -35.94
C LEU A 18 60.24 -4.63 -35.10
N LEU A 19 60.78 -5.00 -33.93
CA LEU A 19 61.96 -4.38 -33.35
C LEU A 19 63.21 -5.01 -33.98
N GLY A 20 64.09 -4.20 -34.55
CA GLY A 20 65.39 -4.63 -35.07
C GLY A 20 66.18 -3.52 -35.75
N ASN A 21 67.11 -2.94 -35.00
CA ASN A 21 68.31 -2.18 -35.38
C ASN A 21 68.21 -0.69 -35.82
N LEU A 22 68.85 0.15 -34.97
CA LEU A 22 69.37 1.53 -35.17
C LEU A 22 70.45 1.61 -36.29
N PRO A 23 70.97 2.80 -36.72
CA PRO A 23 70.79 4.17 -36.15
C PRO A 23 70.52 5.31 -37.16
N ALA A 24 70.32 6.51 -36.60
CA ALA A 24 70.50 7.84 -37.21
C ALA A 24 69.38 8.38 -38.11
N THR A 25 68.34 8.97 -37.50
CA THR A 25 67.66 10.19 -37.96
C THR A 25 66.70 10.74 -36.88
N ASP A 26 67.19 10.89 -35.64
CA ASP A 26 66.35 11.30 -34.50
C ASP A 26 66.42 12.81 -34.23
N ALA A 27 65.57 13.53 -34.96
CA ALA A 27 65.12 14.87 -34.57
C ALA A 27 63.73 15.18 -35.15
N ARG A 28 63.37 14.57 -36.30
CA ARG A 28 62.04 14.71 -36.92
C ARG A 28 61.02 13.67 -36.46
N THR A 29 61.46 12.52 -35.97
CA THR A 29 60.62 11.44 -35.41
C THR A 29 60.08 11.81 -34.03
N THR A 30 60.92 12.35 -33.15
CA THR A 30 60.56 12.77 -31.78
C THR A 30 59.57 13.95 -31.74
N LEU A 31 59.71 14.91 -32.66
CA LEU A 31 58.73 16.00 -32.85
C LEU A 31 57.37 15.47 -33.32
N LYS A 32 57.36 14.49 -34.24
CA LYS A 32 56.13 13.86 -34.74
C LYS A 32 55.40 13.05 -33.67
N ASP A 33 56.13 12.39 -32.77
CA ASP A 33 55.53 11.66 -31.65
C ASP A 33 55.01 12.61 -30.58
N SER A 34 55.69 13.74 -30.34
CA SER A 34 55.20 14.79 -29.45
C SER A 34 53.96 15.49 -30.00
N ASP A 35 53.90 15.78 -31.31
CA ASP A 35 52.71 16.35 -31.97
C ASP A 35 51.52 15.36 -31.99
N LYS A 36 51.78 14.05 -32.16
CA LYS A 36 50.75 13.01 -32.05
C LYS A 36 50.18 12.92 -30.64
N LEU A 37 51.04 12.92 -29.61
CA LEU A 37 50.64 12.93 -28.21
C LEU A 37 49.82 14.19 -27.90
N LEU A 38 50.21 15.36 -28.40
CA LEU A 38 49.42 16.60 -28.31
C LEU A 38 48.04 16.47 -28.97
N SER A 39 47.96 15.84 -30.15
CA SER A 39 46.66 15.59 -30.81
C SER A 39 45.79 14.58 -30.04
N GLU A 40 46.39 13.57 -29.40
CA GLU A 40 45.68 12.62 -28.54
C GLU A 40 45.15 13.30 -27.29
N ILE A 41 45.92 14.21 -26.68
CA ILE A 41 45.46 15.03 -25.56
C ILE A 41 44.31 15.94 -25.97
N GLU A 42 44.37 16.56 -27.15
CA GLU A 42 43.30 17.41 -27.65
C GLU A 42 42.02 16.61 -27.93
N ALA A 43 42.15 15.40 -28.51
CA ALA A 43 41.04 14.45 -28.66
C ALA A 43 40.47 14.00 -27.32
N ILE A 44 41.33 13.76 -26.31
CA ILE A 44 40.92 13.37 -24.96
C ILE A 44 40.27 14.53 -24.21
N ASN A 45 40.71 15.77 -24.43
CA ASN A 45 40.06 16.98 -23.91
C ASN A 45 38.66 17.16 -24.52
N LEU A 46 38.51 16.95 -25.82
CA LEU A 46 37.20 16.93 -26.49
C LEU A 46 36.29 15.84 -25.92
N GLN A 47 36.81 14.63 -25.70
CA GLN A 47 36.08 13.56 -25.03
C GLN A 47 35.70 13.93 -23.58
N LEU A 48 36.60 14.59 -22.85
CA LEU A 48 36.36 15.07 -21.50
C LEU A 48 35.26 16.13 -21.46
N ASP A 49 35.26 17.09 -22.38
CA ASP A 49 34.24 18.13 -22.45
C ASP A 49 32.88 17.56 -22.88
N TYR A 50 32.85 16.62 -23.82
CA TYR A 50 31.64 15.87 -24.14
C TYR A 50 31.13 15.07 -22.93
N LEU A 51 32.04 14.45 -22.16
CA LEU A 51 31.70 13.72 -20.95
C LEU A 51 31.23 14.65 -19.82
N LYS A 52 31.80 15.84 -19.65
CA LYS A 52 31.30 16.87 -18.73
C LYS A 52 29.90 17.32 -19.10
N LEU A 53 29.63 17.51 -20.40
CA LEU A 53 28.29 17.85 -20.88
C LEU A 53 27.29 16.73 -20.58
N LYS A 54 27.64 15.46 -20.88
CA LYS A 54 26.82 14.29 -20.56
C LYS A 54 26.63 14.08 -19.06
N LEU A 55 27.64 14.39 -18.26
CA LEU A 55 27.58 14.33 -16.81
C LEU A 55 26.61 15.38 -16.27
N SER A 56 26.70 16.62 -16.76
CA SER A 56 25.78 17.71 -16.42
C SER A 56 24.33 17.36 -16.75
N ASP A 57 24.07 16.84 -17.95
CA ASP A 57 22.73 16.38 -18.36
C ASP A 57 22.22 15.23 -17.49
N SER A 58 23.10 14.32 -17.10
CA SER A 58 22.70 13.27 -16.19
C SER A 58 22.40 13.77 -14.78
N LEU A 59 23.23 14.64 -14.22
CA LEU A 59 22.99 15.23 -12.91
C LEU A 59 21.62 15.94 -12.86
N LYS A 60 21.22 16.60 -13.94
CA LYS A 60 19.86 17.16 -14.09
C LYS A 60 18.78 16.07 -14.06
N LYS A 61 18.97 14.96 -14.77
CA LYS A 61 18.04 13.81 -14.76
C LYS A 61 17.95 13.18 -13.37
N THR A 62 19.07 12.97 -12.69
CA THR A 62 19.13 12.43 -11.33
C THR A 62 18.41 13.34 -10.34
N ARG A 63 18.63 14.67 -10.37
CA ARG A 63 17.89 15.62 -9.52
C ARG A 63 16.37 15.59 -9.76
N LYS A 64 15.95 15.48 -11.02
CA LYS A 64 14.52 15.34 -11.36
C LYS A 64 13.95 14.03 -10.83
N LEU A 65 14.70 12.93 -10.92
CA LEU A 65 14.34 11.63 -10.35
C LEU A 65 14.24 11.70 -8.81
N GLU A 66 15.22 12.31 -8.14
CA GLU A 66 15.21 12.53 -6.68
C GLU A 66 13.99 13.33 -6.22
N SER A 67 13.64 14.40 -6.94
CA SER A 67 12.41 15.16 -6.65
C SER A 67 11.15 14.31 -6.81
N ARG A 68 11.06 13.48 -7.85
CA ARG A 68 9.91 12.58 -8.06
C ARG A 68 9.84 11.51 -6.98
N ILE A 69 10.98 10.97 -6.56
CA ILE A 69 11.10 10.01 -5.45
C ILE A 69 10.60 10.64 -4.15
N LYS A 70 10.97 11.89 -3.87
CA LYS A 70 10.50 12.62 -2.69
C LYS A 70 8.98 12.78 -2.71
N SER A 71 8.41 13.29 -3.80
CA SER A 71 6.95 13.43 -3.94
C SER A 71 6.22 12.09 -3.79
N LYS A 72 6.75 11.03 -4.41
CA LYS A 72 6.19 9.67 -4.30
C LYS A 72 6.25 9.12 -2.87
N ARG A 73 7.31 9.43 -2.14
CA ARG A 73 7.43 9.04 -0.72
C ARG A 73 6.37 9.74 0.13
N ASP A 74 6.13 11.02 -0.10
CA ASP A 74 5.10 11.78 0.62
C ASP A 74 3.69 11.23 0.32
N GLU A 75 3.40 10.91 -0.96
CA GLU A 75 2.16 10.24 -1.37
C GLU A 75 1.98 8.88 -0.67
N ILE A 76 3.05 8.07 -0.58
CA ILE A 76 3.06 6.78 0.10
C ILE A 76 2.76 6.95 1.59
N THR A 77 3.38 7.92 2.27
CA THR A 77 3.12 8.18 3.69
C THR A 77 1.67 8.60 3.93
N GLN A 78 1.11 9.43 3.05
CA GLN A 78 -0.32 9.78 3.12
C GLN A 78 -1.22 8.55 2.90
N LEU A 79 -0.91 7.70 1.91
CA LEU A 79 -1.65 6.47 1.66
C LEU A 79 -1.56 5.50 2.84
N GLN A 80 -0.40 5.36 3.47
CA GLN A 80 -0.21 4.54 4.68
C GLN A 80 -1.11 5.01 5.82
N ALA A 81 -1.12 6.31 6.11
CA ALA A 81 -1.99 6.87 7.14
C ALA A 81 -3.48 6.63 6.83
N GLN A 82 -3.89 6.74 5.56
CA GLN A 82 -5.27 6.42 5.16
C GLN A 82 -5.62 4.95 5.34
N VAL A 83 -4.70 4.03 5.01
CA VAL A 83 -4.89 2.58 5.19
C VAL A 83 -5.02 2.25 6.67
N GLU A 84 -4.17 2.81 7.53
CA GLU A 84 -4.21 2.61 8.98
C GLU A 84 -5.52 3.12 9.58
N GLN A 85 -5.92 4.35 9.23
CA GLN A 85 -7.20 4.91 9.69
C GLN A 85 -8.42 4.11 9.22
N LEU A 86 -8.40 3.62 7.98
CA LEU A 86 -9.48 2.75 7.46
C LEU A 86 -9.50 1.39 8.17
N SER A 87 -8.33 0.83 8.49
CA SER A 87 -8.20 -0.40 9.24
C SER A 87 -8.77 -0.26 10.66
N GLU A 88 -8.45 0.83 11.35
CA GLU A 88 -9.00 1.13 12.68
C GLU A 88 -10.52 1.25 12.65
N ARG A 89 -11.06 2.02 11.69
CA ARG A 89 -12.51 2.17 11.50
C ARG A 89 -13.19 0.83 11.21
N GLN A 90 -12.56 -0.05 10.44
CA GLN A 90 -13.12 -1.39 10.19
C GLN A 90 -13.14 -2.24 11.45
N ASN A 91 -12.10 -2.19 12.27
CA ASN A 91 -12.07 -2.91 13.54
C ASN A 91 -13.16 -2.40 14.49
N GLU A 92 -13.39 -1.09 14.53
CA GLU A 92 -14.47 -0.50 15.31
C GLU A 92 -15.85 -0.96 14.82
N ILE A 93 -16.10 -0.90 13.50
CA ILE A 93 -17.36 -1.37 12.91
C ILE A 93 -17.56 -2.87 13.17
N ALA A 94 -16.50 -3.69 13.07
CA ALA A 94 -16.58 -5.12 13.36
C ALA A 94 -16.95 -5.38 14.83
N SER A 95 -16.38 -4.63 15.77
CA SER A 95 -16.75 -4.71 17.19
C SER A 95 -18.20 -4.28 17.44
N GLN A 96 -18.67 -3.23 16.76
CA GLN A 96 -20.06 -2.80 16.82
C GLN A 96 -21.02 -3.87 16.29
N VAL A 97 -20.67 -4.55 15.19
CA VAL A 97 -21.47 -5.67 14.66
C VAL A 97 -21.58 -6.81 15.68
N GLU A 98 -20.47 -7.20 16.30
CA GLU A 98 -20.47 -8.24 17.34
C GLU A 98 -21.32 -7.84 18.56
N SER A 99 -21.25 -6.57 18.97
CA SER A 99 -22.09 -6.04 20.05
C SER A 99 -23.59 -6.08 19.70
N ILE A 100 -23.95 -5.66 18.48
CA ILE A 100 -25.33 -5.70 17.99
C ILE A 100 -25.83 -7.15 17.89
N GLU A 101 -25.00 -8.08 17.46
CA GLU A 101 -25.34 -9.50 17.37
C GLU A 101 -25.66 -10.08 18.75
N LYS A 102 -24.81 -9.80 19.75
CA LYS A 102 -25.04 -10.19 21.15
C LYS A 102 -26.34 -9.59 21.71
N GLU A 103 -26.60 -8.31 21.43
CA GLU A 103 -27.83 -7.65 21.85
C GLU A 103 -29.06 -8.27 21.16
N SER A 104 -28.97 -8.54 19.86
CA SER A 104 -30.04 -9.16 19.07
C SER A 104 -30.41 -10.53 19.61
N LEU A 105 -29.43 -11.37 19.94
CA LEU A 105 -29.64 -12.68 20.56
C LEU A 105 -30.33 -12.55 21.92
N SER A 106 -29.91 -11.59 22.75
CA SER A 106 -30.54 -11.33 24.05
C SER A 106 -32.00 -10.90 23.91
N VAL A 107 -32.30 -9.99 22.98
CA VAL A 107 -33.67 -9.54 22.70
C VAL A 107 -34.52 -10.68 22.16
N GLN A 108 -33.98 -11.52 21.29
CA GLN A 108 -34.68 -12.67 20.74
C GLN A 108 -35.05 -13.70 21.82
N GLU A 109 -34.16 -13.94 22.78
CA GLU A 109 -34.46 -14.78 23.94
C GLU A 109 -35.56 -14.18 24.81
N GLN A 110 -35.51 -12.87 25.07
CA GLN A 110 -36.58 -12.17 25.79
C GLN A 110 -37.94 -12.31 25.09
N ILE A 111 -37.99 -12.18 23.76
CA ILE A 111 -39.20 -12.36 22.96
C ILE A 111 -39.72 -13.81 23.09
N ASN A 112 -38.84 -14.80 23.02
CA ASN A 112 -39.21 -16.21 23.17
C ASN A 112 -39.81 -16.49 24.55
N LEU A 113 -39.18 -15.98 25.62
CA LEU A 113 -39.70 -16.13 26.98
C LEU A 113 -41.09 -15.48 27.14
N LEU A 114 -41.29 -14.29 26.57
CA LEU A 114 -42.59 -13.61 26.58
C LEU A 114 -43.64 -14.41 25.79
N LEU A 115 -43.29 -14.93 24.62
CA LEU A 115 -44.18 -15.76 23.80
C LEU A 115 -44.57 -17.07 24.50
N VAL A 116 -43.63 -17.74 25.15
CA VAL A 116 -43.89 -18.96 25.92
C VAL A 116 -44.88 -18.68 27.06
N ARG A 117 -44.65 -17.62 27.83
CA ARG A 117 -45.56 -17.20 28.92
C ARG A 117 -46.95 -16.87 28.39
N PHE A 118 -47.04 -16.10 27.30
CA PHE A 118 -48.32 -15.72 26.70
C PHE A 118 -49.07 -16.93 26.15
N ARG A 119 -48.39 -17.84 25.44
CA ARG A 119 -48.98 -19.08 24.94
C ARG A 119 -49.48 -19.97 26.07
N ALA A 120 -48.68 -20.16 27.12
CA ALA A 120 -49.08 -20.96 28.29
C ALA A 120 -50.39 -20.40 28.91
N ARG A 121 -50.50 -19.07 29.00
CA ARG A 121 -51.71 -18.40 29.49
C ARG A 121 -52.91 -18.57 28.55
N LEU A 122 -52.73 -18.42 27.23
CA LEU A 122 -53.81 -18.69 26.26
C LEU A 122 -54.29 -20.14 26.32
N VAL A 123 -53.38 -21.10 26.48
CA VAL A 123 -53.73 -22.51 26.66
C VAL A 123 -54.52 -22.72 27.96
N GLN A 124 -54.14 -22.06 29.06
CA GLN A 124 -54.90 -22.12 30.31
C GLN A 124 -56.32 -21.54 30.14
N LEU A 125 -56.44 -20.37 29.50
CA LEU A 125 -57.74 -19.77 29.19
C LEU A 125 -58.60 -20.69 28.31
N HIS A 126 -58.00 -21.36 27.33
CA HIS A 126 -58.71 -22.29 26.45
C HIS A 126 -59.08 -23.61 27.13
N LYS A 127 -58.25 -24.13 28.04
CA LYS A 127 -58.53 -25.34 28.83
C LYS A 127 -59.72 -25.14 29.77
N ILE A 128 -59.96 -23.92 30.24
CA ILE A 128 -61.15 -23.53 31.01
C ILE A 128 -62.34 -23.37 30.04
N LYS A 129 -62.65 -24.42 29.27
CA LYS A 129 -63.66 -24.47 28.18
C LYS A 129 -65.08 -24.02 28.57
N GLN A 130 -65.37 -23.69 29.83
CA GLN A 130 -66.72 -23.41 30.35
C GLN A 130 -66.83 -22.16 31.24
N GLY A 131 -65.85 -21.26 31.20
CA GLY A 131 -65.99 -19.95 31.84
C GLY A 131 -65.10 -18.97 31.13
N THR A 132 -65.66 -18.19 30.20
CA THR A 132 -65.01 -16.93 29.81
C THR A 132 -64.65 -16.17 31.09
N LEU A 133 -63.59 -15.35 31.11
CA LEU A 133 -63.29 -14.49 32.28
C LEU A 133 -64.55 -13.73 32.72
N ILE A 134 -65.40 -13.39 31.75
CA ILE A 134 -66.74 -12.84 31.90
C ILE A 134 -67.71 -13.81 32.59
N GLY A 135 -67.81 -15.07 32.16
CA GLY A 135 -68.60 -16.12 32.82
C GLY A 135 -68.13 -16.45 34.24
N SER A 136 -66.84 -16.31 34.55
CA SER A 136 -66.33 -16.42 35.92
C SER A 136 -66.85 -15.30 36.83
N ILE A 137 -66.92 -14.07 36.30
CA ILE A 137 -67.50 -12.93 37.01
C ILE A 137 -69.00 -13.16 37.27
N PHE A 138 -69.77 -13.55 36.25
CA PHE A 138 -71.22 -13.72 36.35
C PHE A 138 -71.68 -15.00 37.06
N SER A 139 -70.79 -15.95 37.31
CA SER A 139 -71.07 -17.15 38.13
C SER A 139 -70.90 -16.93 39.63
N ALA A 140 -70.54 -15.71 40.07
CA ALA A 140 -70.46 -15.38 41.48
C ALA A 140 -71.86 -15.38 42.13
N ARG A 141 -71.98 -16.04 43.30
CA ARG A 141 -73.24 -16.11 44.05
C ARG A 141 -73.52 -14.88 44.92
N ASP A 142 -72.47 -14.13 45.29
CA ASP A 142 -72.54 -12.98 46.18
C ASP A 142 -71.83 -11.75 45.58
N LEU A 143 -72.27 -10.54 45.97
CA LEU A 143 -71.71 -9.28 45.49
C LEU A 143 -70.19 -9.15 45.77
N ASN A 144 -69.73 -9.60 46.93
CA ASN A 144 -68.31 -9.57 47.27
C ASN A 144 -67.48 -10.51 46.37
N SER A 145 -67.99 -11.71 46.10
CA SER A 145 -67.40 -12.67 45.17
C SER A 145 -67.37 -12.13 43.73
N PHE A 146 -68.41 -11.41 43.31
CA PHE A 146 -68.47 -10.75 42.01
C PHE A 146 -67.40 -9.66 41.87
N LEU A 147 -67.29 -8.76 42.86
CA LEU A 147 -66.33 -7.66 42.85
C LEU A 147 -64.87 -8.16 42.84
N ASN A 148 -64.56 -9.19 43.64
CA ASN A 148 -63.22 -9.78 43.67
C ASN A 148 -62.83 -10.44 42.34
N ARG A 149 -63.76 -11.20 41.73
CA ARG A 149 -63.53 -11.81 40.40
C ARG A 149 -63.40 -10.75 39.31
N TYR A 150 -64.20 -9.68 39.36
CA TYR A 150 -64.08 -8.54 38.44
C TYR A 150 -62.71 -7.86 38.55
N GLN A 151 -62.24 -7.59 39.77
CA GLN A 151 -60.92 -7.00 40.00
C GLN A 151 -59.79 -7.91 39.49
N MET A 152 -59.87 -9.22 39.73
CA MET A 152 -58.90 -10.20 39.24
C MET A 152 -58.85 -10.22 37.71
N VAL A 153 -60.00 -10.27 37.04
CA VAL A 153 -60.09 -10.22 35.57
C VAL A 153 -59.52 -8.91 35.02
N LYS A 154 -59.83 -7.78 35.65
CA LYS A 154 -59.28 -6.47 35.27
C LYS A 154 -57.76 -6.45 35.39
N TYR A 155 -57.20 -6.95 36.48
CA TYR A 155 -55.75 -7.05 36.68
C TYR A 155 -55.10 -7.96 35.62
N LEU A 156 -55.72 -9.11 35.34
CA LEU A 156 -55.28 -10.03 34.30
C LEU A 156 -55.23 -9.36 32.92
N LEU A 157 -56.31 -8.69 32.51
CA LEU A 157 -56.36 -8.02 31.21
C LEU A 157 -55.34 -6.89 31.08
N ASN A 158 -55.12 -6.13 32.16
CA ASN A 158 -54.07 -5.11 32.19
C ASN A 158 -52.68 -5.73 32.03
N SER A 159 -52.39 -6.82 32.75
CA SER A 159 -51.14 -7.56 32.61
C SER A 159 -50.94 -8.12 31.20
N ASP A 160 -51.98 -8.59 30.52
CA ASP A 160 -51.90 -9.06 29.12
C ASP A 160 -51.62 -7.90 28.16
N LYS A 161 -52.27 -6.74 28.38
CA LYS A 161 -52.00 -5.53 27.61
C LYS A 161 -50.54 -5.10 27.75
N ASP A 162 -50.01 -5.10 28.97
CA ASP A 162 -48.62 -4.74 29.24
C ASP A 162 -47.66 -5.74 28.60
N LEU A 163 -47.94 -7.04 28.66
CA LEU A 163 -47.15 -8.07 28.00
C LEU A 163 -47.12 -7.87 26.47
N LEU A 164 -48.28 -7.62 25.86
CA LEU A 164 -48.36 -7.36 24.42
C LEU A 164 -47.63 -6.07 24.02
N GLN A 165 -47.68 -5.04 24.85
CA GLN A 165 -46.90 -3.82 24.65
C GLN A 165 -45.40 -4.09 24.74
N GLN A 166 -44.95 -4.83 25.76
CA GLN A 166 -43.54 -5.24 25.88
C GLN A 166 -43.09 -6.06 24.67
N MET A 167 -43.90 -7.04 24.23
CA MET A 167 -43.61 -7.86 23.06
C MET A 167 -43.54 -7.02 21.78
N LYS A 168 -44.42 -6.03 21.60
CA LYS A 168 -44.38 -5.09 20.47
C LYS A 168 -43.09 -4.26 20.50
N THR A 169 -42.72 -3.71 21.66
CA THR A 169 -41.50 -2.92 21.84
C THR A 169 -40.24 -3.74 21.55
N GLN A 170 -40.17 -4.98 22.05
CA GLN A 170 -39.04 -5.87 21.81
C GLN A 170 -38.94 -6.27 20.33
N ASN A 171 -40.06 -6.58 19.66
CA ASN A 171 -40.06 -6.85 18.22
C ASN A 171 -39.60 -5.64 17.39
N LEU A 172 -40.01 -4.43 17.76
CA LEU A 172 -39.55 -3.21 17.10
C LEU A 172 -38.05 -3.00 17.32
N ARG A 173 -37.54 -3.25 18.53
CA ARG A 173 -36.11 -3.22 18.84
C ARG A 173 -35.34 -4.25 18.00
N GLN A 174 -35.81 -5.49 17.92
CA GLN A 174 -35.18 -6.53 17.11
C GLN A 174 -35.11 -6.15 15.62
N ARG A 175 -36.19 -5.58 15.06
CA ARG A 175 -36.18 -5.09 13.67
C ARG A 175 -35.18 -3.96 13.45
N LYS A 176 -35.06 -3.04 14.41
CA LYS A 176 -34.06 -1.96 14.36
C LYS A 176 -32.64 -2.53 14.40
N LEU A 177 -32.36 -3.43 15.35
CA LEU A 177 -31.05 -4.09 15.46
C LEU A 177 -30.69 -4.86 14.19
N ALA A 178 -31.63 -5.60 13.60
CA ALA A 178 -31.40 -6.31 12.34
C ALA A 178 -31.09 -5.35 11.18
N SER A 179 -31.82 -4.24 11.07
CA SER A 179 -31.57 -3.22 10.05
C SER A 179 -30.21 -2.53 10.26
N GLU A 180 -29.85 -2.23 11.50
CA GLU A 180 -28.58 -1.61 11.84
C GLU A 180 -27.41 -2.56 11.55
N MET A 181 -27.52 -3.82 11.97
CA MET A 181 -26.55 -4.87 11.69
C MET A 181 -26.31 -5.03 10.19
N GLN A 182 -27.39 -5.09 9.39
CA GLN A 182 -27.27 -5.19 7.93
C GLN A 182 -26.55 -3.97 7.33
N ALA A 183 -26.89 -2.75 7.78
CA ALA A 183 -26.23 -1.54 7.31
C ALA A 183 -24.74 -1.52 7.69
N ARG A 184 -24.40 -1.92 8.92
CA ARG A 184 -23.00 -2.01 9.39
C ARG A 184 -22.21 -3.08 8.66
N GLN A 185 -22.84 -4.19 8.32
CA GLN A 185 -22.19 -5.26 7.56
C GLN A 185 -21.92 -4.86 6.11
N GLN A 186 -22.84 -4.13 5.48
CA GLN A 186 -22.59 -3.51 4.18
C GLN A 186 -21.46 -2.48 4.24
N GLN A 187 -21.42 -1.64 5.29
CA GLN A 187 -20.32 -0.71 5.53
C GLN A 187 -18.98 -1.45 5.70
N LEU A 188 -18.96 -2.56 6.45
CA LEU A 188 -17.77 -3.37 6.66
C LEU A 188 -17.25 -3.97 5.35
N GLU A 189 -18.13 -4.55 4.51
CA GLU A 189 -17.72 -5.14 3.23
C GLU A 189 -17.23 -4.08 2.25
N SER A 190 -17.93 -2.95 2.15
CA SER A 190 -17.47 -1.82 1.32
C SER A 190 -16.13 -1.26 1.80
N GLY A 191 -15.95 -1.13 3.12
CA GLY A 191 -14.68 -0.74 3.72
C GLY A 191 -13.56 -1.74 3.38
N LYS A 192 -13.79 -3.05 3.52
CA LYS A 192 -12.80 -4.08 3.19
C LYS A 192 -12.33 -3.99 1.74
N THR A 193 -13.26 -3.74 0.81
CA THR A 193 -12.90 -3.53 -0.60
C THR A 193 -12.04 -2.28 -0.79
N GLU A 194 -12.40 -1.14 -0.18
CA GLU A 194 -11.62 0.09 -0.26
C GLU A 194 -10.21 -0.10 0.35
N LEU A 195 -10.11 -0.78 1.49
CA LEU A 195 -8.85 -1.08 2.15
C LEU A 195 -7.96 -1.98 1.29
N ALA A 196 -8.53 -3.02 0.68
CA ALA A 196 -7.80 -3.91 -0.22
C ALA A 196 -7.28 -3.17 -1.46
N GLU A 197 -8.09 -2.29 -2.05
CA GLU A 197 -7.69 -1.46 -3.18
C GLU A 197 -6.57 -0.48 -2.80
N LYS A 198 -6.70 0.22 -1.67
CA LYS A 198 -5.67 1.16 -1.20
C LYS A 198 -4.38 0.46 -0.79
N SER A 199 -4.47 -0.71 -0.15
CA SER A 199 -3.32 -1.55 0.20
C SER A 199 -2.58 -2.02 -1.06
N LYS A 200 -3.31 -2.52 -2.07
CA LYS A 200 -2.72 -2.89 -3.36
C LYS A 200 -2.07 -1.69 -4.05
N LYS A 201 -2.71 -0.53 -4.04
CA LYS A 201 -2.13 0.71 -4.60
C LYS A 201 -0.85 1.08 -3.87
N LEU A 202 -0.84 1.04 -2.54
CA LEU A 202 0.32 1.29 -1.70
C LEU A 202 1.49 0.34 -2.04
N ASP A 203 1.23 -0.95 -2.22
CA ASP A 203 2.26 -1.93 -2.60
C ASP A 203 2.84 -1.68 -3.99
N THR A 204 2.00 -1.29 -4.95
CA THR A 204 2.47 -0.93 -6.29
C THR A 204 3.32 0.33 -6.28
N GLU A 205 2.92 1.37 -5.54
CA GLU A 205 3.68 2.62 -5.39
C GLU A 205 4.99 2.37 -4.63
N ASN A 206 4.99 1.54 -3.58
CA ASN A 206 6.21 1.15 -2.87
C ASN A 206 7.18 0.37 -3.77
N SER A 207 6.67 -0.55 -4.58
CA SER A 207 7.49 -1.31 -5.53
C SER A 207 8.08 -0.40 -6.61
N ALA A 208 7.28 0.53 -7.14
CA ALA A 208 7.74 1.55 -8.08
C ALA A 208 8.80 2.47 -7.47
N LEU A 209 8.62 2.91 -6.21
CA LEU A 209 9.59 3.73 -5.49
C LEU A 209 10.92 2.98 -5.30
N ARG A 210 10.89 1.70 -4.92
CA ARG A 210 12.10 0.85 -4.79
C ARG A 210 12.83 0.72 -6.13
N ALA A 211 12.10 0.53 -7.23
CA ALA A 211 12.68 0.49 -8.56
C ALA A 211 13.35 1.83 -8.91
N MET A 212 12.69 2.97 -8.70
CA MET A 212 13.27 4.30 -8.93
C MET A 212 14.51 4.56 -8.08
N LEU A 213 14.49 4.18 -6.80
CA LEU A 213 15.66 4.29 -5.91
C LEU A 213 16.83 3.44 -6.42
N SER A 214 16.57 2.21 -6.88
CA SER A 214 17.60 1.35 -7.46
C SER A 214 18.23 1.95 -8.72
N THR A 215 17.41 2.58 -9.58
CA THR A 215 17.90 3.27 -10.79
C THR A 215 18.80 4.44 -10.43
N VAL A 216 18.40 5.27 -9.46
CA VAL A 216 19.22 6.41 -9.01
C VAL A 216 20.54 5.95 -8.39
N LEU A 217 20.53 4.88 -7.58
CA LEU A 217 21.74 4.31 -7.00
C LEU A 217 22.69 3.76 -8.08
N LEU A 218 22.15 3.06 -9.08
CA LEU A 218 22.93 2.54 -10.20
C LEU A 218 23.52 3.66 -11.05
N GLU A 219 22.72 4.65 -11.42
CA GLU A 219 23.18 5.84 -12.15
C GLU A 219 24.32 6.51 -11.38
N LYS A 220 24.14 6.79 -10.08
CA LYS A 220 25.17 7.41 -9.24
C LYS A 220 26.47 6.59 -9.23
N LYS A 221 26.39 5.26 -9.15
CA LYS A 221 27.57 4.37 -9.20
C LYS A 221 28.27 4.43 -10.56
N VAL A 222 27.52 4.42 -11.66
CA VAL A 222 28.07 4.52 -13.02
C VAL A 222 28.78 5.86 -13.23
N TYR A 223 28.24 6.96 -12.70
CA TYR A 223 28.88 8.27 -12.79
C TYR A 223 30.19 8.33 -12.01
N LEU A 224 30.23 7.80 -10.78
CA LEU A 224 31.45 7.75 -9.97
C LEU A 224 32.56 6.91 -10.61
N GLU A 225 32.23 5.76 -11.20
CA GLU A 225 33.21 4.92 -11.90
C GLU A 225 33.77 5.63 -13.15
N LYS A 226 32.90 6.27 -13.94
CA LYS A 226 33.33 7.03 -15.13
C LYS A 226 34.20 8.22 -14.77
N GLU A 227 33.91 8.92 -13.68
CA GLU A 227 34.75 10.01 -13.18
C GLU A 227 36.15 9.50 -12.81
N LYS A 228 36.22 8.35 -12.11
CA LYS A 228 37.49 7.74 -11.70
C LYS A 228 38.34 7.27 -12.88
N THR A 229 37.75 6.61 -13.88
CA THR A 229 38.50 6.13 -15.06
C THR A 229 39.07 7.28 -15.88
N LEU A 230 38.31 8.36 -16.06
CA LEU A 230 38.75 9.55 -16.78
C LEU A 230 39.86 10.30 -16.03
N ALA A 231 39.72 10.46 -14.71
CA ALA A 231 40.75 11.07 -13.88
C ALA A 231 42.07 10.26 -13.91
N GLY A 232 41.97 8.93 -13.97
CA GLY A 232 43.12 8.04 -14.12
C GLY A 232 43.81 8.18 -15.48
N ALA A 233 43.05 8.13 -16.58
CA ALA A 233 43.57 8.29 -17.94
C ALA A 233 44.27 9.64 -18.12
N ARG A 234 43.70 10.72 -17.58
CA ARG A 234 44.30 12.05 -17.62
C ARG A 234 45.66 12.10 -16.93
N LYS A 235 45.79 11.50 -15.74
CA LYS A 235 47.06 11.47 -14.99
C LYS A 235 48.15 10.68 -15.73
N GLN A 236 47.78 9.59 -16.40
CA GLN A 236 48.72 8.78 -17.16
C GLN A 236 49.32 9.59 -18.32
N LEU A 237 48.48 10.29 -19.09
CA LEU A 237 48.94 11.13 -20.18
C LEU A 237 49.78 12.32 -19.71
N GLU A 238 49.39 13.00 -18.63
CA GLU A 238 50.20 14.09 -18.03
C GLU A 238 51.59 13.58 -17.62
N SER A 239 51.69 12.35 -17.11
CA SER A 239 52.97 11.74 -16.75
C SER A 239 53.83 11.36 -17.96
N GLU A 240 53.22 10.92 -19.07
CA GLU A 240 53.94 10.57 -20.30
C GLU A 240 54.46 11.82 -21.01
N ILE A 241 53.68 12.91 -21.07
CA ILE A 241 54.15 14.21 -21.56
C ILE A 241 55.34 14.70 -20.74
N SER A 242 55.21 14.69 -19.41
CA SER A 242 56.28 15.15 -18.52
C SER A 242 57.58 14.36 -18.74
N ARG A 243 57.47 13.06 -19.06
CA ARG A 243 58.60 12.22 -19.44
C ARG A 243 59.20 12.60 -20.78
N VAL A 244 58.37 12.78 -21.81
CA VAL A 244 58.82 13.17 -23.16
C VAL A 244 59.45 14.57 -23.16
N GLU A 245 58.89 15.50 -22.40
CA GLU A 245 59.44 16.84 -22.18
C GLU A 245 60.74 16.82 -21.36
N ALA A 246 60.84 15.99 -20.33
CA ALA A 246 62.09 15.80 -19.59
C ALA A 246 63.20 15.24 -20.50
N THR A 247 62.88 14.26 -21.36
CA THR A 247 63.85 13.76 -22.35
C THR A 247 64.18 14.76 -23.47
N ARG A 248 63.34 15.79 -23.67
CA ARG A 248 63.57 16.88 -24.63
C ARG A 248 64.37 18.03 -24.01
N ASN A 249 64.28 18.22 -22.69
CA ASN A 249 64.99 19.25 -21.94
C ASN A 249 66.29 18.78 -21.29
N ASP A 250 66.65 17.50 -21.35
CA ASP A 250 67.99 17.03 -20.96
C ASP A 250 68.99 17.39 -22.08
N PRO A 251 69.85 18.40 -21.90
CA PRO A 251 70.87 18.75 -22.86
C PRO A 251 72.12 17.97 -22.48
N VAL A 252 72.20 16.70 -22.87
CA VAL A 252 73.47 15.96 -22.82
C VAL A 252 73.91 15.68 -24.24
N LEU A 253 74.66 16.67 -24.75
CA LEU A 253 75.81 16.48 -25.64
C LEU A 253 76.76 15.41 -25.10
#